data_AF-A0A6M0H7E9-F1
#
_entry.id   AF-A0A6M0H7E9-F1
#
_cell.length_a   1.000
_cell.length_b   1.000
_cell.length_c   1.000
_cell.angle_alpha   90.00
_cell.angle_beta   90.00
_cell.angle_gamma   90.00
#
_symmetry.space_group_name_H-M   'P 1'
#
loop_
_entity.id
_entity.type
_entity.pdbx_description
1 polymer ?
#
loop_
_entity_poly.entity_id
_entity_poly.type
_entity_poly.pdbx_seq_one_letter_code
_entity_poly.pdbx_strand_id
1 'polypeptide(L)'
;MNQEKKNAVKYLKIAKGQIEGIIRMIEDERYCIDISNQIIASQSLLKKANSEIIKQHLTHCVKNSCCEGDLDTKLEEVMMIIEKLAK
;
A
#
# COMPACT_ATOMS: atom_id res chain seq x y z
N MET A 1 -6.53 -16.84 -0.52
CA MET A 1 -5.78 -15.56 -0.42
C MET A 1 -4.38 -15.85 0.11
N ASN A 2 -3.32 -15.48 -0.61
CA ASN A 2 -1.93 -15.67 -0.20
C ASN A 2 -1.52 -14.75 0.97
N GLN A 3 -0.31 -14.95 1.49
CA GLN A 3 0.17 -14.28 2.68
C GLN A 3 0.30 -12.76 2.47
N GLU A 4 0.83 -12.35 1.32
CA GLU A 4 0.99 -10.95 0.93
C GLU A 4 -0.36 -10.21 0.91
N LYS A 5 -1.38 -10.77 0.26
CA LYS A 5 -2.73 -10.18 0.25
C LYS A 5 -3.35 -10.13 1.66
N LYS A 6 -3.10 -11.14 2.51
CA LYS A 6 -3.53 -11.12 3.93
C LYS A 6 -2.85 -9.99 4.71
N ASN A 7 -1.55 -9.80 4.52
CA ASN A 7 -0.79 -8.73 5.15
C ASN A 7 -1.27 -7.34 4.68
N ALA A 8 -1.48 -7.17 3.37
CA ALA A 8 -2.02 -5.94 2.81
C ALA A 8 -3.37 -5.58 3.44
N VAL A 9 -4.31 -6.54 3.52
CA VAL A 9 -5.61 -6.34 4.18
C VAL A 9 -5.45 -5.97 5.65
N LYS A 10 -4.52 -6.61 6.38
CA LYS A 10 -4.23 -6.27 7.78
C LYS A 10 -3.80 -4.80 7.90
N TYR A 11 -2.83 -4.35 7.10
CA TYR A 11 -2.37 -2.95 7.14
C TYR A 11 -3.47 -1.96 6.73
N LEU A 12 -4.27 -2.28 5.71
CA LEU A 12 -5.39 -1.45 5.29
C LEU A 12 -6.47 -1.32 6.37
N LYS A 13 -6.76 -2.38 7.13
CA LYS A 13 -7.70 -2.32 8.26
C LYS A 13 -7.20 -1.40 9.38
N ILE A 14 -5.90 -1.43 9.67
CA ILE A 14 -5.30 -0.53 10.66
C ILE A 14 -5.33 0.91 10.16
N ALA A 15 -4.94 1.15 8.90
CA ALA A 15 -4.98 2.47 8.28
C ALA A 15 -6.41 3.04 8.26
N LYS A 16 -7.43 2.22 7.97
CA LYS A 16 -8.83 2.62 8.06
C LYS A 16 -9.17 3.17 9.44
N GLY A 17 -8.82 2.46 10.51
CA GLY A 17 -9.07 2.93 11.88
C GLY A 17 -8.30 4.21 12.22
N GLN A 18 -7.07 4.36 11.72
CA GLN A 18 -6.32 5.62 11.88
C GLN A 18 -6.98 6.79 11.14
N ILE A 19 -7.45 6.58 9.91
CA ILE A 19 -8.17 7.60 9.12
C ILE A 19 -9.45 8.02 9.84
N GLU A 20 -10.24 7.07 10.35
CA GLU A 20 -11.42 7.39 11.18
C GLU A 20 -11.03 8.20 12.44
N GLY A 21 -9.90 7.89 13.05
CA GLY A 21 -9.35 8.66 14.17
C GLY A 21 -8.94 10.08 13.79
N ILE A 22 -8.25 10.25 12.66
CA ILE A 22 -7.82 11.55 12.13
C ILE A 22 -9.01 12.45 11.84
N ILE A 23 -10.07 11.90 11.25
CA ILE A 23 -11.31 12.64 10.99
C ILE A 23 -11.87 13.20 12.30
N ARG A 24 -12.00 12.37 13.34
CA ARG A 24 -12.44 12.84 14.66
C ARG A 24 -11.51 13.90 15.24
N MET A 25 -10.20 13.75 15.10
CA MET A 25 -9.25 14.78 15.59
C MET A 25 -9.45 16.14 14.91
N ILE A 26 -9.84 16.15 13.63
CA ILE A 26 -10.15 17.39 12.91
C ILE A 26 -11.48 17.96 13.39
N GLU A 27 -12.51 17.12 13.55
CA GLU A 27 -13.83 17.52 14.06
C GLU A 27 -13.75 18.07 15.50
N ASP A 28 -12.84 17.53 16.31
CA ASP A 28 -12.55 17.96 17.69
C ASP A 28 -11.58 19.17 17.75
N GLU A 29 -11.26 19.79 16.61
CA GLU A 29 -10.35 20.95 16.50
C GLU A 29 -8.97 20.73 17.19
N ARG A 30 -8.43 19.52 17.12
CA ARG A 30 -7.15 19.19 17.76
C ARG A 30 -5.96 19.89 17.10
N TYR A 31 -4.86 19.97 17.85
CA TYR A 31 -3.62 20.61 17.40
C TYR A 31 -3.11 20.03 16.07
N CYS A 32 -2.85 20.90 15.11
CA CYS A 32 -2.54 20.54 13.72
C CYS A 32 -1.32 19.61 13.59
N ILE A 33 -0.31 19.76 14.45
CA ILE A 33 0.89 18.91 14.41
C ILE A 33 0.56 17.47 14.82
N ASP A 34 -0.32 17.27 15.79
CA ASP A 34 -0.76 15.93 16.18
C ASP A 34 -1.51 15.24 15.04
N ILE A 35 -2.41 15.98 14.37
CA ILE A 35 -3.16 15.51 13.20
C ILE A 35 -2.18 15.13 12.07
N SER A 36 -1.21 16.00 11.78
CA SER A 36 -0.18 15.76 10.76
C SER A 36 0.62 14.48 11.05
N ASN A 37 1.04 14.28 12.31
CA ASN A 37 1.74 13.07 12.72
C ASN A 37 0.91 11.80 12.51
N GLN A 38 -0.41 11.84 12.79
CA GLN A 38 -1.29 10.70 12.53
C GLN A 38 -1.49 10.43 11.04
N ILE A 39 -1.57 11.47 10.20
CA ILE A 39 -1.62 11.33 8.75
C ILE A 39 -0.35 10.63 8.23
N ILE A 40 0.83 11.04 8.70
CA ILE A 40 2.11 10.40 8.33
C ILE A 40 2.15 8.94 8.76
N ALA A 41 1.62 8.62 9.94
CA ALA A 41 1.49 7.24 10.41
C ALA A 41 0.58 6.40 9.49
N SER A 42 -0.55 6.97 9.07
CA SER A 42 -1.49 6.33 8.14
C SER A 42 -0.86 6.10 6.76
N GLN A 43 -0.15 7.10 6.23
CA GLN A 43 0.59 6.98 4.97
C GLN A 43 1.62 5.84 5.04
N SER A 44 2.31 5.68 6.17
CA SER A 44 3.27 4.59 6.37
C SER A 44 2.62 3.21 6.32
N LEU A 45 1.40 3.06 6.84
CA LEU A 45 0.63 1.81 6.71
C LEU A 45 0.16 1.56 5.28
N LEU A 46 -0.29 2.59 4.57
CA LEU A 46 -0.67 2.48 3.16
C LEU A 46 0.52 2.06 2.29
N LYS A 47 1.71 2.63 2.53
CA LYS A 47 2.96 2.22 1.88
C LYS A 47 3.28 0.74 2.13
N LYS A 48 3.14 0.27 3.38
CA LYS A 48 3.32 -1.15 3.73
C LYS A 48 2.31 -2.05 3.01
N ALA A 49 1.03 -1.66 3.00
CA ALA A 49 0.00 -2.42 2.28
C ALA A 49 0.31 -2.54 0.79
N ASN A 50 0.69 -1.44 0.14
CA ASN A 50 1.02 -1.43 -1.28
C ASN A 50 2.26 -2.28 -1.58
N SER A 51 3.28 -2.23 -0.71
CA SER A 51 4.49 -3.05 -0.85
C SER A 51 4.18 -4.55 -0.87
N GLU A 52 3.25 -5.01 -0.02
CA GLU A 52 2.80 -6.41 -0.03
C GLU A 52 2.09 -6.76 -1.35
N ILE A 53 1.28 -5.87 -1.93
CA ILE A 53 0.62 -6.09 -3.22
C ILE A 53 1.63 -6.19 -4.37
N ILE A 54 2.63 -5.31 -4.39
CA ILE A 54 3.69 -5.35 -5.40
C ILE A 54 4.50 -6.64 -5.26
N LYS A 55 4.88 -7.01 -4.03
CA LYS A 55 5.57 -8.27 -3.75
C LYS A 55 4.78 -9.46 -4.29
N GLN A 56 3.47 -9.48 -4.07
CA GLN A 56 2.60 -10.52 -4.61
C GLN A 56 2.60 -10.56 -6.15
N HIS A 57 2.59 -9.40 -6.80
CA HIS A 57 2.62 -9.34 -8.26
C HIS A 57 3.94 -9.89 -8.80
N LEU A 58 5.07 -9.51 -8.20
CA LEU A 58 6.40 -10.02 -8.58
C LEU A 58 6.55 -11.53 -8.36
N THR A 59 6.11 -12.06 -7.22
CA THR A 59 6.32 -13.48 -6.89
C THR A 59 5.38 -14.44 -7.59
N HIS A 60 4.26 -13.93 -8.13
CA HIS A 60 3.24 -14.76 -8.76
C HIS A 60 2.99 -14.40 -10.22
N CYS A 61 2.58 -13.16 -10.51
CA CYS A 61 2.24 -12.75 -11.87
C CYS A 61 3.49 -12.70 -12.76
N VAL A 62 4.57 -12.06 -12.32
CA VAL A 62 5.84 -11.99 -13.07
C VAL A 62 6.53 -13.36 -13.13
N LYS A 63 6.48 -14.12 -12.03
CA LYS A 63 7.08 -15.46 -12.02
C LYS A 63 6.39 -16.44 -12.99
N ASN A 64 5.06 -16.40 -13.08
CA ASN A 64 4.31 -17.28 -13.97
C ASN A 64 4.45 -16.87 -15.45
N SER A 65 4.54 -15.57 -15.71
CA SER A 65 4.69 -15.01 -17.07
C SER A 65 6.03 -15.36 -17.75
N CYS A 66 7.06 -15.73 -16.97
CA CYS A 66 8.27 -16.36 -17.52
C CYS A 66 7.99 -17.64 -18.34
N CYS A 67 6.89 -18.35 -18.04
CA CYS A 67 6.50 -19.56 -18.77
C CYS A 67 5.49 -19.28 -19.90
N GLU A 68 4.79 -18.13 -19.85
CA GLU A 68 3.65 -17.81 -20.71
C GLU A 68 3.98 -16.79 -21.82
N GLY A 69 5.18 -16.17 -21.78
CA GLY A 69 5.68 -15.28 -22.83
C GLY A 69 5.18 -13.83 -22.74
N ASP A 70 4.55 -13.44 -21.63
CA ASP A 70 4.03 -12.11 -21.34
C ASP A 70 4.86 -11.34 -20.28
N LEU A 71 6.09 -11.78 -20.04
CA LEU A 71 6.99 -11.24 -19.02
C LEU A 71 7.21 -9.72 -19.17
N ASP A 72 7.49 -9.25 -20.37
CA ASP A 72 7.83 -7.84 -20.63
C ASP A 72 6.65 -6.92 -20.27
N THR A 73 5.43 -7.30 -20.63
CA THR A 73 4.21 -6.54 -20.27
C THR A 73 4.02 -6.48 -18.76
N LYS A 74 4.24 -7.60 -18.04
CA LYS A 74 4.11 -7.66 -16.58
C LYS A 74 5.20 -6.87 -15.87
N LEU A 75 6.41 -6.80 -16.43
CA LEU A 75 7.48 -5.96 -15.90
C LEU A 75 7.17 -4.47 -16.10
N GLU A 76 6.67 -4.05 -17.27
CA GLU A 76 6.26 -2.66 -17.52
C GLU A 76 5.17 -2.20 -16.54
N GLU A 77 4.16 -3.04 -16.28
CA GLU A 77 3.10 -2.79 -15.28
C GLU A 77 3.68 -2.45 -13.91
N VAL A 78 4.65 -3.22 -13.42
CA VAL A 78 5.27 -2.99 -12.11
C VAL A 78 6.18 -1.77 -12.11
N MET A 79 6.96 -1.57 -13.17
CA MET A 79 7.85 -0.40 -13.29
C MET A 79 7.05 0.90 -13.18
N MET A 80 5.91 1.00 -13.87
CA MET A 80 5.02 2.16 -13.78
C MET A 80 4.51 2.42 -12.35
N ILE A 81 4.32 1.37 -11.54
CA ILE A 81 3.91 1.53 -10.14
C ILE A 81 5.11 1.96 -9.27
N ILE A 82 6.30 1.38 -9.49
CA ILE A 82 7.50 1.76 -8.74
C ILE A 82 7.87 3.23 -8.97
N GLU A 83 7.77 3.73 -10.21
CA GLU A 83 7.99 5.14 -10.52
C GLU A 83 7.04 6.08 -9.77
N LYS A 84 5.78 5.66 -9.60
CA LYS A 84 4.79 6.42 -8.81
C LYS A 84 5.09 6.42 -7.32
N LEU A 85 5.82 5.42 -6.80
CA LEU A 85 6.21 5.33 -5.40
C LEU A 85 7.51 6.08 -5.07
N ALA A 86 8.36 6.29 -6.08
CA ALA A 86 9.61 7.04 -5.95
C ALA A 86 9.40 8.56 -5.95
N LYS A 87 8.20 9.03 -6.28
CA LYS A 87 7.75 10.42 -6.19
C LYS A 87 7.14 10.69 -4.81
#